data_AF-A0A7K2P9R0-F1
#
_entry.id   AF-A0A7K2P9R0-F1
#
_cell.length_a   1.000
_cell.length_b   1.000
_cell.length_c   1.000
_cell.angle_alpha   90.00
_cell.angle_beta   90.00
_cell.angle_gamma   90.00
#
_symmetry.space_group_name_H-M   'P 1'
#
loop_
_entity.id
_entity.type
_entity.pdbx_description
1 polymer ?
#
loop_
_entity_poly.entity_id
_entity_poly.type
_entity_poly.pdbx_seq_one_letter_code
_entity_poly.pdbx_strand_id
1 'polypeptide(L)'
;MSTDPKSVVHGILAEDLEVDPAEITDDASLRNLELDSLAVAELIVRIKEETGVDLSGEETRIADLTVGEVVLLAGSGLEAA
;
A
#
# COMPACT_ATOMS: atom_id res chain seq x y z
N MET A 1 -4.52 18.75 -0.96
CA MET A 1 -4.34 17.84 0.19
C MET A 1 -2.92 17.32 0.05
N SER A 2 -2.10 17.36 1.10
CA SER A 2 -0.71 16.89 1.01
C SER A 2 -0.74 15.43 0.57
N THR A 3 -0.29 15.14 -0.64
CA THR A 3 -0.26 13.78 -1.20
C THR A 3 0.85 13.02 -0.49
N ASP A 4 0.58 12.56 0.73
CA ASP A 4 1.55 11.80 1.50
C ASP A 4 1.33 10.31 1.19
N PRO A 5 2.29 9.61 0.56
CA PRO A 5 2.11 8.21 0.19
C PRO A 5 1.85 7.34 1.41
N LYS A 6 2.35 7.73 2.60
CA LYS A 6 2.03 7.04 3.85
C LYS A 6 0.53 7.14 4.15
N SER A 7 -0.03 8.34 4.09
CA SER A 7 -1.44 8.57 4.37
C SER A 7 -2.34 7.83 3.38
N VAL A 8 -1.96 7.76 2.10
CA VAL A 8 -2.70 7.01 1.08
C VAL A 8 -2.72 5.53 1.41
N VAL A 9 -1.56 4.90 1.61
CA VAL A 9 -1.46 3.47 1.89
C VAL A 9 -2.17 3.12 3.21
N HIS A 10 -1.99 3.92 4.27
CA HIS A 10 -2.64 3.67 5.56
C HIS A 10 -4.15 3.87 5.48
N GLY A 11 -4.62 4.86 4.70
CA GLY A 11 -6.05 5.08 4.44
C GLY A 11 -6.68 3.89 3.74
N ILE A 12 -6.08 3.40 2.65
CA ILE A 12 -6.58 2.23 1.91
C ILE A 12 -6.59 0.99 2.82
N LEU A 13 -5.52 0.75 3.57
CA LEU A 13 -5.45 -0.40 4.49
C LEU A 13 -6.54 -0.34 5.57
N ALA A 14 -6.81 0.83 6.15
CA ALA A 14 -7.80 0.96 7.22
C ALA A 14 -9.26 1.06 6.71
N GLU A 15 -9.47 1.72 5.58
CA GLU A 15 -10.81 2.04 5.05
C GLU A 15 -11.31 1.01 4.03
N ASP A 16 -10.47 0.60 3.07
CA ASP A 16 -10.85 -0.39 2.04
C ASP A 16 -10.61 -1.82 2.55
N LEU A 17 -9.47 -2.06 3.21
CA LEU A 17 -9.05 -3.41 3.64
C LEU A 17 -9.43 -3.76 5.08
N GLU A 18 -10.10 -2.86 5.79
CA GLU A 18 -10.57 -3.03 7.17
C GLU A 18 -9.47 -3.49 8.17
N VAL A 19 -8.21 -3.15 7.89
CA VAL A 19 -7.07 -3.47 8.75
C VAL A 19 -7.06 -2.53 9.95
N ASP A 20 -6.75 -3.07 11.13
CA ASP A 20 -6.66 -2.26 12.33
C ASP A 20 -5.50 -1.24 12.23
N PRO A 21 -5.75 0.07 12.38
CA PRO A 21 -4.70 1.09 12.26
C PRO A 21 -3.60 0.97 13.32
N ALA A 22 -3.83 0.23 14.41
CA ALA A 22 -2.78 -0.08 15.38
C ALA A 22 -1.78 -1.14 14.86
N GLU A 23 -2.20 -2.01 13.94
CA GLU A 23 -1.37 -3.05 13.30
C GLU A 23 -0.64 -2.50 12.07
N ILE A 24 -1.18 -1.47 11.41
CA ILE A 24 -0.57 -0.81 10.25
C ILE A 24 0.67 -0.02 10.70
N THR A 25 1.81 -0.70 10.75
CA THR A 25 3.12 -0.11 11.08
C THR A 25 4.08 -0.26 9.89
N ASP A 26 5.07 0.63 9.80
CA ASP A 26 6.06 0.58 8.71
C ASP A 26 6.91 -0.71 8.68
N ASP A 27 7.05 -1.39 9.82
CA ASP A 27 7.73 -2.69 9.95
C ASP A 27 6.79 -3.89 9.73
N ALA A 28 5.47 -3.69 9.73
CA ALA A 28 4.50 -4.77 9.51
C ALA A 28 4.54 -5.25 8.05
N SER A 29 4.71 -6.56 7.86
CA SER A 29 4.53 -7.20 6.55
C SER A 29 3.07 -7.29 6.16
N LEU A 30 2.75 -7.15 4.87
CA LEU A 30 1.39 -7.38 4.36
C LEU A 30 0.86 -8.77 4.70
N ARG A 31 1.74 -9.77 4.74
CA ARG A 31 1.44 -11.13 5.21
C ARG A 31 1.06 -11.20 6.70
N ASN A 32 1.64 -10.36 7.55
CA ASN A 32 1.31 -10.31 8.98
C ASN A 32 -0.04 -9.64 9.22
N LEU A 33 -0.43 -8.70 8.34
CA LEU A 33 -1.76 -8.08 8.32
C LEU A 33 -2.83 -9.00 7.74
N GLU A 34 -2.50 -10.28 7.51
CA GLU A 34 -3.38 -11.31 6.96
C GLU A 34 -4.06 -10.89 5.63
N LEU A 35 -3.37 -10.06 4.83
CA LEU A 35 -3.91 -9.61 3.55
C LEU A 35 -3.94 -10.74 2.53
N ASP A 36 -5.15 -11.06 2.05
CA ASP A 36 -5.36 -11.98 0.94
C ASP A 36 -4.84 -11.42 -0.39
N SER A 37 -4.68 -12.28 -1.39
CA SER A 37 -4.25 -11.86 -2.74
C SER A 37 -5.18 -10.82 -3.36
N LEU A 38 -6.48 -10.86 -3.05
CA LEU A 38 -7.45 -9.85 -3.49
C LEU A 38 -7.21 -8.50 -2.81
N ALA A 39 -6.93 -8.50 -1.51
CA ALA A 39 -6.64 -7.28 -0.76
C ALA A 39 -5.36 -6.60 -1.27
N VAL A 40 -4.32 -7.40 -1.58
CA VAL A 40 -3.09 -6.88 -2.19
C VAL A 40 -3.35 -6.29 -3.58
N ALA A 41 -4.16 -6.95 -4.40
CA ALA A 41 -4.53 -6.44 -5.73
C ALA A 41 -5.31 -5.12 -5.62
N GLU A 42 -6.24 -5.01 -4.69
CA GLU A 42 -7.02 -3.79 -4.45
C GLU A 42 -6.12 -2.65 -3.95
N LEU A 43 -5.24 -2.91 -2.98
CA LEU A 43 -4.24 -1.96 -2.51
C LEU A 43 -3.42 -1.38 -3.67
N ILE A 44 -2.94 -2.24 -4.55
CA ILE A 44 -2.15 -1.85 -5.72
C ILE A 44 -2.95 -0.95 -6.68
N VAL A 45 -4.21 -1.31 -6.95
CA VAL A 45 -5.09 -0.52 -7.81
C VAL A 45 -5.34 0.87 -7.20
N ARG A 46 -5.67 0.93 -5.90
CA ARG A 46 -5.94 2.19 -5.21
C ARG A 46 -4.70 3.08 -5.11
N ILE A 47 -3.53 2.50 -4.81
CA ILE A 47 -2.25 3.22 -4.85
C ILE A 47 -2.03 3.82 -6.24
N LYS A 48 -2.25 3.05 -7.31
CA LYS A 48 -2.10 3.53 -8.68
C LYS A 48 -3.04 4.68 -9.02
N GLU A 49 -4.30 4.63 -8.56
CA GLU A 49 -5.27 5.70 -8.80
C GLU A 49 -4.88 6.99 -8.09
N GLU A 50 -4.35 6.89 -6.87
CA GLU A 50 -4.00 8.04 -6.04
C GLU A 50 -2.62 8.62 -6.36
N THR A 51 -1.62 7.77 -6.65
CA THR A 51 -0.22 8.18 -6.88
C THR A 51 0.21 8.11 -8.35
N GLY A 52 -0.51 7.39 -9.20
CA GLY A 52 -0.15 7.13 -10.59
C GLY A 52 0.85 5.98 -10.80
N VAL A 53 1.32 5.32 -9.73
CA VAL A 53 2.30 4.21 -9.84
C VAL A 53 1.62 2.90 -10.20
N ASP A 54 2.03 2.27 -11.30
CA ASP A 54 1.57 0.92 -11.64
C ASP A 54 2.41 -0.15 -10.94
N LEU A 55 1.84 -0.77 -9.90
CA LEU A 55 2.45 -1.87 -9.14
C LEU A 55 1.84 -3.25 -9.50
N SER A 56 0.96 -3.29 -10.49
CA SER A 56 0.16 -4.47 -10.89
C SER A 56 1.00 -5.69 -11.29
N GLY A 57 2.26 -5.50 -11.69
CA GLY A 57 3.16 -6.60 -12.05
C GLY A 57 3.88 -7.26 -10.86
N GLU A 58 3.75 -6.70 -9.65
CA GLU A 58 4.54 -7.07 -8.49
C GLU A 58 3.68 -7.57 -7.31
N GLU A 59 2.41 -7.93 -7.54
CA GLU A 59 1.45 -8.38 -6.49
C GLU A 59 2.05 -9.41 -5.53
N THR A 60 2.59 -10.51 -6.07
CA THR A 60 3.24 -11.58 -5.29
C THR A 60 4.44 -11.08 -4.49
N ARG A 61 5.19 -10.13 -5.04
CA ARG A 61 6.35 -9.54 -4.36
C ARG A 61 5.88 -8.63 -3.23
N ILE A 62 4.91 -7.77 -3.52
CA ILE A 62 4.32 -6.79 -2.59
C ILE A 62 3.70 -7.49 -1.39
N ALA A 63 3.04 -8.64 -1.57
CA ALA A 63 2.49 -9.44 -0.49
C ALA A 63 3.55 -9.88 0.55
N ASP A 64 4.83 -9.91 0.19
CA ASP A 64 5.95 -10.27 1.07
C ASP A 64 6.70 -9.03 1.62
N LEU A 65 6.36 -7.83 1.15
CA LEU A 65 6.96 -6.57 1.60
C LEU A 65 6.31 -6.03 2.88
N THR A 66 6.97 -5.05 3.50
CA THR A 66 6.38 -4.28 4.60
C THR A 66 5.54 -3.10 4.09
N VAL A 67 4.63 -2.62 4.94
CA VAL A 67 3.87 -1.40 4.67
C VAL A 67 4.81 -0.23 4.37
N GLY A 68 5.93 -0.11 5.09
CA GLY A 68 6.93 0.92 4.85
C GLY A 68 7.53 0.85 3.45
N GLU A 69 7.84 -0.36 2.95
CA GLU A 69 8.33 -0.55 1.59
C GLU A 69 7.29 -0.19 0.53
N VAL A 70 6.03 -0.58 0.75
CA VAL A 70 4.91 -0.22 -0.15
C VAL A 70 4.71 1.29 -0.20
N VAL A 71 4.82 1.97 0.94
CA VAL A 71 4.77 3.45 1.02
C VAL A 71 5.90 4.08 0.24
N LEU A 72 7.12 3.55 0.31
CA LEU A 72 8.26 4.05 -0.47
C LEU A 72 8.04 3.85 -1.99
N LEU A 73 7.51 2.70 -2.40
CA LEU A 73 7.16 2.43 -3.80
C LEU A 73 6.08 3.40 -4.30
N ALA A 74 5.02 3.58 -3.51
CA ALA A 74 3.94 4.53 -3.80
C ALA A 74 4.45 5.98 -3.90
N GLY A 75 5.38 6.38 -3.03
CA GLY A 75 6.00 7.71 -3.04
C GLY A 75 6.96 7.93 -4.21
N SER A 76 7.58 6.87 -4.72
CA SER A 76 8.55 6.97 -5.81
C SER A 76 7.95 7.47 -7.13
N GLY A 77 6.65 7.26 -7.37
CA GLY A 77 5.97 7.86 -8.53
C GLY A 77 5.51 9.28 -8.34
N LEU A 78 5.32 9.73 -7.10
CA LEU A 78 4.87 11.08 -6.81
C LEU A 78 5.97 12.12 -7.11
N GLU A 79 7.24 11.76 -6.93
CA GLU A 79 8.38 12.65 -7.21
C GLU A 79 8.71 12.77 -8.71
N ALA A 80 8.12 11.92 -9.56
CA ALA A 80 8.38 11.89 -11.00
C ALA A 80 7.35 12.67 -11.85
N ALA A 81 6.33 13.27 -11.21
CA ALA A 81 5.24 14.03 -11.85
C ALA A 81 5.35 15.54 -11.59
#